data_AF-A0A1F7W626-F1
#
_entry.id   AF-A0A1F7W626-F1
#
_cell.length_a   1.000
_cell.length_b   1.000
_cell.length_c   1.000
_cell.angle_alpha   90.00
_cell.angle_beta   90.00
_cell.angle_gamma   90.00
#
_symmetry.space_group_name_H-M   'P 1'
#
loop_
_entity.id
_entity.type
_entity.pdbx_description
1 polymer ?
#
loop_
_entity_poly.entity_id
_entity_poly.type
_entity_poly.pdbx_seq_one_letter_code
_entity_poly.pdbx_strand_id
1 'polypeptide(L)'
;MRDHARDLLAYAPSARTHAHAFFDEAAPALGAFCATPALQRLGGVSHRGLKRCARNVPEIMVPLCDGQADRTTALSPFSRLEHSEWVCAMATASCALHGLPYDDTFYAATAGLFHDVGHGAFSHAVEPLLHRHGVEDHENTGRRIIATDPHVQTAFSAHGVNTERLLGIVREEGDSGLRQKFVDTCTYVRHDATAAGYASMDGLCWSVLRSIRAMRDGMLELDETFLIEQFLDRRASMYADFYEHPYNRLCNLLLCEAADWLIRAGKLSIRAISYGRDEDVLGPMRLAAHNGAPAWFRSAHRLLLEDTAETGRWSARECSCESEANVLASRASDERPAFALPPIDLTGKSLPVRLPDGSVRSVRALPDSRPDHHRKWHVISYTGPV
;
A
#
# COMPACT_ATOMS: atom_id res chain seq x y z
N MET A 1 -1.60 3.41 -18.97
CA MET A 1 -0.12 3.39 -18.90
C MET A 1 0.58 4.47 -19.72
N ARG A 2 0.48 4.48 -21.07
CA ARG A 2 1.21 5.43 -21.95
C ARG A 2 0.98 6.90 -21.59
N ASP A 3 -0.29 7.30 -21.38
CA ASP A 3 -0.62 8.67 -20.98
C ASP A 3 -0.02 9.07 -19.63
N HIS A 4 0.00 8.16 -18.65
CA HIS A 4 0.65 8.42 -17.35
C HIS A 4 2.15 8.68 -17.48
N ALA A 5 2.84 7.92 -18.34
CA ALA A 5 4.25 8.15 -18.63
C ALA A 5 4.46 9.48 -19.39
N ARG A 6 3.58 9.80 -20.36
CA ARG A 6 3.61 11.08 -21.08
C ARG A 6 3.53 12.26 -20.12
N ASP A 7 2.58 12.23 -19.20
CA ASP A 7 2.33 13.32 -18.26
C ASP A 7 3.48 13.48 -17.26
N LEU A 8 4.05 12.37 -16.80
CA LEU A 8 5.25 12.41 -15.96
C LEU A 8 6.47 12.98 -16.70
N LEU A 9 6.61 12.67 -17.99
CA LEU A 9 7.69 13.15 -18.86
C LEU A 9 7.34 14.49 -19.56
N ALA A 10 6.40 15.27 -19.00
CA ALA A 10 5.94 16.55 -19.55
C ALA A 10 7.09 17.55 -19.79
N TYR A 11 8.18 17.43 -19.04
CA TYR A 11 9.34 18.33 -19.12
C TYR A 11 10.60 17.68 -19.71
N ALA A 12 10.52 16.47 -20.28
CA ALA A 12 11.62 15.84 -21.01
C ALA A 12 11.15 15.24 -22.35
N PRO A 13 11.13 16.05 -23.43
CA PRO A 13 10.65 15.62 -24.74
C PRO A 13 11.38 14.39 -25.29
N SER A 14 12.71 14.32 -25.12
CA SER A 14 13.49 13.17 -25.57
C SER A 14 13.10 11.88 -24.82
N ALA A 15 13.05 11.91 -23.48
CA ALA A 15 12.63 10.76 -22.68
C ALA A 15 11.19 10.35 -23.01
N ARG A 16 10.29 11.31 -23.27
CA ARG A 16 8.91 11.03 -23.70
C ARG A 16 8.86 10.25 -25.01
N THR A 17 9.64 10.66 -26.01
CA THR A 17 9.74 9.94 -27.29
C THR A 17 10.21 8.51 -27.09
N HIS A 18 11.25 8.31 -26.26
CA HIS A 18 11.74 6.95 -25.93
C HIS A 18 10.67 6.10 -25.22
N ALA A 19 9.97 6.65 -24.24
CA ALA A 19 8.90 5.95 -23.54
C ALA A 19 7.73 5.59 -24.48
N HIS A 20 7.37 6.48 -25.40
CA HIS A 20 6.32 6.21 -26.40
C HIS A 20 6.73 5.07 -27.34
N ALA A 21 7.96 5.11 -27.87
CA ALA A 21 8.49 4.04 -28.71
C ALA A 21 8.49 2.68 -27.99
N PHE A 22 8.89 2.66 -26.71
CA PHE A 22 8.78 1.47 -25.87
C PHE A 22 7.34 0.96 -25.80
N PHE A 23 6.36 1.82 -25.52
CA PHE A 23 4.96 1.39 -25.45
C PHE A 23 4.38 0.96 -26.78
N ASP A 24 4.89 1.44 -27.92
CA ASP A 24 4.46 0.96 -29.24
C ASP A 24 4.96 -0.47 -29.48
N GLU A 25 6.22 -0.75 -29.13
CA GLU A 25 6.83 -2.06 -29.28
C GLU A 25 6.32 -3.09 -28.25
N ALA A 26 6.16 -2.68 -26.98
CA ALA A 26 5.75 -3.57 -25.88
C ALA A 26 4.23 -3.77 -25.77
N ALA A 27 3.40 -3.04 -26.54
CA ALA A 27 1.94 -3.08 -26.44
C ALA A 27 1.34 -4.51 -26.48
N PRO A 28 1.75 -5.41 -27.39
CA PRO A 28 1.21 -6.76 -27.42
C PRO A 28 1.46 -7.53 -26.12
N ALA A 29 2.67 -7.44 -25.58
CA ALA A 29 3.08 -8.13 -24.36
C ALA A 29 2.35 -7.56 -23.12
N LEU A 30 2.39 -6.24 -22.93
CA LEU A 30 1.73 -5.59 -21.80
C LEU A 30 0.21 -5.82 -21.83
N GLY A 31 -0.40 -5.80 -23.02
CA GLY A 31 -1.81 -6.13 -23.20
C GLY A 31 -2.14 -7.57 -22.81
N ALA A 32 -1.32 -8.54 -23.24
CA ALA A 32 -1.47 -9.94 -22.85
C ALA A 32 -1.31 -10.15 -21.33
N PHE A 33 -0.36 -9.45 -20.70
CA PHE A 33 -0.15 -9.50 -19.26
C PHE A 33 -1.36 -8.96 -18.50
N CYS A 34 -1.80 -7.74 -18.83
CA CYS A 34 -2.98 -7.14 -18.21
C CYS A 34 -4.21 -8.03 -18.36
N ALA A 35 -4.37 -8.77 -19.46
CA ALA A 35 -5.50 -9.67 -19.68
C ALA A 35 -5.47 -10.95 -18.83
N THR A 36 -4.38 -11.25 -18.12
CA THR A 36 -4.31 -12.43 -17.25
C THR A 36 -5.32 -12.33 -16.09
N PRO A 37 -5.99 -13.43 -15.71
CA PRO A 37 -6.90 -13.43 -14.54
C PRO A 37 -6.23 -12.96 -13.26
N ALA A 38 -4.92 -13.25 -13.11
CA ALA A 38 -4.11 -12.86 -11.96
C ALA A 38 -4.03 -11.33 -11.78
N LEU A 39 -3.92 -10.56 -12.87
CA LEU A 39 -3.95 -9.09 -12.81
C LEU A 39 -5.38 -8.55 -12.82
N GLN A 40 -6.28 -9.11 -13.64
CA GLN A 40 -7.66 -8.63 -13.73
C GLN A 40 -8.40 -8.66 -12.39
N ARG A 41 -8.11 -9.65 -11.52
CA ARG A 41 -8.72 -9.70 -10.18
C ARG A 41 -8.41 -8.47 -9.32
N LEU A 42 -7.25 -7.83 -9.53
CA LEU A 42 -6.83 -6.65 -8.77
C LEU A 42 -7.74 -5.44 -9.04
N GLY A 43 -8.52 -5.44 -10.12
CA GLY A 43 -9.53 -4.41 -10.40
C GLY A 43 -10.64 -4.37 -9.34
N GLY A 44 -10.84 -5.46 -8.59
CA GLY A 44 -11.76 -5.50 -7.43
C GLY A 44 -11.08 -5.37 -6.07
N VAL A 45 -9.79 -5.07 -6.03
CA VAL A 45 -9.01 -4.90 -4.80
C VAL A 45 -8.66 -3.43 -4.66
N SER A 46 -9.11 -2.77 -3.59
CA SER A 46 -8.79 -1.35 -3.36
C SER A 46 -7.29 -1.15 -3.10
N HIS A 47 -6.64 -0.23 -3.81
CA HIS A 47 -5.21 0.08 -3.63
C HIS A 47 -4.85 0.32 -2.17
N ARG A 48 -5.65 1.13 -1.49
CA ARG A 48 -5.38 1.57 -0.10
C ARG A 48 -6.17 0.80 0.96
N GLY A 49 -6.89 -0.26 0.59
CA GLY A 49 -7.82 -0.90 1.52
C GLY A 49 -8.92 0.07 1.98
N LEU A 50 -9.15 0.12 3.28
CA LEU A 50 -10.15 0.99 3.91
C LEU A 50 -9.67 2.41 4.24
N LYS A 51 -8.44 2.77 3.87
CA LYS A 51 -7.81 4.06 4.27
C LYS A 51 -8.55 5.27 3.71
N ARG A 52 -8.87 6.22 4.57
CA ARG A 52 -9.65 7.44 4.29
C ARG A 52 -9.06 8.67 4.98
N CYS A 53 -9.35 9.85 4.43
CA CYS A 53 -9.18 11.09 5.19
C CYS A 53 -10.38 11.25 6.11
N ALA A 54 -10.16 11.24 7.41
CA ALA A 54 -11.23 11.43 8.37
C ALA A 54 -11.77 12.87 8.26
N ARG A 55 -13.08 13.02 8.05
CA ARG A 55 -13.80 14.25 8.42
C ARG A 55 -14.03 14.21 9.92
N ASN A 56 -13.59 15.25 10.64
CA ASN A 56 -13.77 15.38 12.09
C ASN A 56 -13.23 14.17 12.87
N VAL A 57 -12.01 14.29 13.41
CA VAL A 57 -11.43 13.27 14.29
C VAL A 57 -12.44 12.90 15.39
N PRO A 58 -12.86 11.61 15.48
CA PRO A 58 -13.85 11.21 16.48
C PRO A 58 -13.35 11.43 17.92
N GLU A 59 -14.24 11.75 18.87
CA GLU A 59 -13.89 12.05 20.27
C GLU A 59 -13.03 10.98 20.96
N ILE A 60 -13.29 9.70 20.68
CA ILE A 60 -12.49 8.56 21.18
C ILE A 60 -11.02 8.62 20.72
N MET A 61 -10.75 9.26 19.58
CA MET A 61 -9.42 9.41 18.99
C MET A 61 -8.79 10.76 19.33
N VAL A 62 -9.48 11.64 20.07
CA VAL A 62 -8.91 12.92 20.56
C VAL A 62 -7.66 12.72 21.44
N PRO A 63 -7.59 11.70 22.33
CA PRO A 63 -6.35 11.38 23.03
C PRO A 63 -5.23 10.89 22.08
N LEU A 64 -5.59 10.50 20.85
CA LEU A 64 -4.71 9.95 19.83
C LEU A 64 -4.39 10.96 18.72
N CYS A 65 -4.80 12.23 18.81
CA CYS A 65 -4.60 13.20 17.74
C CYS A 65 -4.19 14.56 18.31
N ASP A 66 -3.03 15.07 17.89
CA ASP A 66 -2.70 16.49 18.00
C ASP A 66 -3.16 17.19 16.72
N GLY A 67 -4.20 18.03 16.81
CA GLY A 67 -4.52 19.01 15.78
C GLY A 67 -5.49 18.57 14.67
N GLN A 68 -6.17 19.58 14.10
CA GLN A 68 -7.29 19.46 13.17
C GLN A 68 -6.89 18.92 11.80
N ALA A 69 -7.67 17.97 11.29
CA ALA A 69 -7.85 17.81 9.86
C ALA A 69 -9.32 17.48 9.56
N ASP A 70 -10.05 18.50 9.12
CA ASP A 70 -11.23 18.32 8.29
C ASP A 70 -10.73 18.20 6.84
N ARG A 71 -10.64 16.96 6.32
CA ARG A 71 -10.35 16.72 4.90
C ARG A 71 -11.18 15.55 4.39
N THR A 72 -11.81 15.76 3.24
CA THR A 72 -12.68 14.82 2.56
C THR A 72 -11.91 13.97 1.56
N THR A 73 -11.93 12.64 1.72
CA THR A 73 -11.94 11.70 0.59
C THR A 73 -12.65 10.40 0.98
N ALA A 74 -13.47 9.90 0.06
CA ALA A 74 -14.12 8.58 0.16
C ALA A 74 -13.07 7.45 0.03
N LEU A 75 -13.54 6.19 0.12
CA LEU A 75 -12.81 4.97 -0.25
C LEU A 75 -11.79 5.19 -1.38
N SER A 76 -10.67 4.46 -1.35
CA SER A 76 -9.65 4.48 -2.41
C SER A 76 -10.32 4.52 -3.79
N PRO A 77 -10.20 5.63 -4.55
CA PRO A 77 -10.90 5.74 -5.84
C PRO A 77 -10.27 4.82 -6.89
N PHE A 78 -9.14 4.20 -6.55
CA PHE A 78 -8.34 3.38 -7.43
C PHE A 78 -8.14 1.98 -6.86
N SER A 79 -8.14 1.02 -7.78
CA SER A 79 -7.83 -0.39 -7.60
C SER A 79 -6.32 -0.63 -7.59
N ARG A 80 -5.90 -1.81 -7.12
CA ARG A 80 -4.52 -2.25 -7.25
C ARG A 80 -4.10 -2.46 -8.69
N LEU A 81 -5.03 -2.80 -9.58
CA LEU A 81 -4.74 -2.90 -11.01
C LEU A 81 -4.28 -1.54 -11.56
N GLU A 82 -5.00 -0.47 -11.24
CA GLU A 82 -4.61 0.89 -11.64
C GLU A 82 -3.25 1.29 -11.07
N HIS A 83 -2.98 0.97 -9.79
CA HIS A 83 -1.66 1.19 -9.19
C HIS A 83 -0.56 0.44 -9.96
N SER A 84 -0.74 -0.85 -10.24
CA SER A 84 0.22 -1.64 -11.04
C SER A 84 0.49 -1.05 -12.42
N GLU A 85 -0.55 -0.53 -13.10
CA GLU A 85 -0.39 0.17 -14.37
C GLU A 85 0.37 1.49 -14.23
N TRP A 86 0.17 2.22 -13.13
CA TRP A 86 0.92 3.44 -12.84
C TRP A 86 2.39 3.15 -12.51
N VAL A 87 2.67 2.09 -11.75
CA VAL A 87 4.04 1.65 -11.48
C VAL A 87 4.73 1.21 -12.77
N CYS A 88 4.04 0.49 -13.67
CA CYS A 88 4.55 0.19 -15.00
C CYS A 88 4.91 1.46 -15.79
N ALA A 89 4.05 2.48 -15.75
CA ALA A 89 4.30 3.76 -16.41
C ALA A 89 5.48 4.53 -15.78
N MET A 90 5.57 4.54 -14.45
CA MET A 90 6.65 5.17 -13.67
C MET A 90 7.99 4.46 -13.92
N ALA A 91 7.99 3.13 -13.95
CA ALA A 91 9.16 2.31 -14.28
C ALA A 91 9.67 2.63 -15.69
N THR A 92 8.76 2.68 -16.68
CA THR A 92 9.08 3.04 -18.06
C THR A 92 9.68 4.44 -18.15
N ALA A 93 9.07 5.42 -17.48
CA ALA A 93 9.56 6.79 -17.47
C ALA A 93 10.93 6.91 -16.78
N SER A 94 11.14 6.21 -15.67
CA SER A 94 12.43 6.12 -15.00
C SER A 94 13.50 5.54 -15.93
N CYS A 95 13.21 4.46 -16.64
CA CYS A 95 14.14 3.85 -17.58
C CYS A 95 14.48 4.79 -18.75
N ALA A 96 13.46 5.47 -19.31
CA ALA A 96 13.65 6.44 -20.39
C ALA A 96 14.48 7.65 -19.96
N LEU A 97 14.33 8.13 -18.72
CA LEU A 97 15.15 9.23 -18.17
C LEU A 97 16.62 8.86 -18.04
N HIS A 98 16.90 7.61 -17.66
CA HIS A 98 18.26 7.11 -17.48
C HIS A 98 18.85 6.48 -18.75
N GLY A 99 18.12 6.53 -19.88
CA GLY A 99 18.58 5.97 -21.16
C GLY A 99 18.80 4.46 -21.14
N LEU A 100 17.99 3.72 -20.37
CA LEU A 100 18.11 2.26 -20.31
C LEU A 100 17.61 1.61 -21.61
N PRO A 101 18.20 0.45 -21.99
CA PRO A 101 17.78 -0.27 -23.19
C PRO A 101 16.36 -0.82 -23.07
N TYR A 102 15.81 -1.22 -24.21
CA TYR A 102 14.45 -1.79 -24.29
C TYR A 102 14.28 -2.96 -23.33
N ASP A 103 15.23 -3.90 -23.31
CA ASP A 103 15.14 -5.12 -22.50
C ASP A 103 15.05 -4.81 -21.00
N ASP A 104 15.90 -3.92 -20.46
CA ASP A 104 15.80 -3.50 -19.06
C ASP A 104 14.49 -2.76 -18.77
N THR A 105 14.04 -1.92 -19.70
CA THR A 105 12.76 -1.21 -19.60
C THR A 105 11.58 -2.17 -19.59
N PHE A 106 11.64 -3.23 -20.42
CA PHE A 106 10.61 -4.26 -20.53
C PHE A 106 10.46 -5.03 -19.23
N TYR A 107 11.57 -5.43 -18.61
CA TYR A 107 11.54 -6.10 -17.31
C TYR A 107 11.09 -5.16 -16.17
N ALA A 108 11.50 -3.90 -16.17
CA ALA A 108 11.05 -2.92 -15.18
C ALA A 108 9.54 -2.64 -15.30
N ALA A 109 9.03 -2.49 -16.52
CA ALA A 109 7.60 -2.31 -16.79
C ALA A 109 6.80 -3.56 -16.37
N THR A 110 7.29 -4.76 -16.71
CA THR A 110 6.66 -6.03 -16.33
C THR A 110 6.67 -6.21 -14.81
N ALA A 111 7.77 -5.89 -14.12
CA ALA A 111 7.83 -5.90 -12.66
C ALA A 111 6.83 -4.90 -12.06
N GLY A 112 6.70 -3.71 -12.65
CA GLY A 112 5.68 -2.73 -12.28
C GLY A 112 4.26 -3.30 -12.34
N LEU A 113 3.91 -4.04 -13.38
CA LEU A 113 2.60 -4.69 -13.49
C LEU A 113 2.39 -5.78 -12.42
N PHE A 114 3.41 -6.59 -12.14
CA PHE A 114 3.26 -7.80 -11.32
C PHE A 114 3.68 -7.66 -9.85
N HIS A 115 4.34 -6.58 -9.43
CA HIS A 115 4.88 -6.46 -8.05
C HIS A 115 3.82 -6.68 -6.97
N ASP A 116 2.60 -6.21 -7.21
CA ASP A 116 1.46 -6.26 -6.30
C ASP A 116 0.46 -7.38 -6.60
N VAL A 117 0.79 -8.29 -7.52
CA VAL A 117 -0.13 -9.36 -7.97
C VAL A 117 -0.52 -10.33 -6.87
N GLY A 118 0.16 -10.31 -5.73
CA GLY A 118 -0.15 -11.15 -4.57
C GLY A 118 -1.18 -10.57 -3.60
N HIS A 119 -1.63 -9.33 -3.77
CA HIS A 119 -2.57 -8.73 -2.82
C HIS A 119 -3.98 -9.30 -2.93
N GLY A 120 -4.57 -9.62 -1.78
CA GLY A 120 -5.98 -9.99 -1.63
C GLY A 120 -6.87 -8.81 -1.29
N ALA A 121 -8.11 -9.12 -0.91
CA ALA A 121 -9.12 -8.15 -0.49
C ALA A 121 -8.57 -7.19 0.56
N PHE A 122 -8.83 -5.89 0.42
CA PHE A 122 -8.40 -4.83 1.33
C PHE A 122 -6.90 -4.70 1.55
N SER A 123 -6.07 -5.29 0.70
CA SER A 123 -4.67 -4.87 0.62
C SER A 123 -3.94 -5.11 1.95
N HIS A 124 -3.06 -4.19 2.39
CA HIS A 124 -2.37 -4.34 3.67
C HIS A 124 -3.29 -4.37 4.90
N ALA A 125 -4.56 -3.94 4.79
CA ALA A 125 -5.45 -3.81 5.94
C ALA A 125 -5.78 -5.17 6.59
N VAL A 126 -5.69 -6.27 5.85
CA VAL A 126 -5.98 -7.63 6.33
C VAL A 126 -4.75 -8.50 6.54
N GLU A 127 -3.55 -7.99 6.26
CA GLU A 127 -2.31 -8.76 6.44
C GLU A 127 -2.12 -9.27 7.87
N PRO A 128 -2.43 -8.51 8.94
CA PRO A 128 -2.38 -9.04 10.31
C PRO A 128 -3.31 -10.24 10.50
N LEU A 129 -4.48 -10.25 9.86
CA LEU A 129 -5.39 -11.40 9.88
C LEU A 129 -4.81 -12.58 9.10
N LEU A 130 -4.32 -12.36 7.88
CA LEU A 130 -3.71 -13.40 7.05
C LEU A 130 -2.55 -14.09 7.78
N HIS A 131 -1.68 -13.31 8.43
CA HIS A 131 -0.58 -13.82 9.22
C HIS A 131 -1.06 -14.67 10.41
N ARG A 132 -2.11 -14.24 11.15
CA ARG A 132 -2.70 -15.04 12.24
C ARG A 132 -3.24 -16.39 11.76
N HIS A 133 -3.66 -16.49 10.51
CA HIS A 133 -4.12 -17.73 9.88
C HIS A 133 -3.02 -18.50 9.14
N GLY A 134 -1.74 -18.12 9.30
CA GLY A 134 -0.60 -18.81 8.69
C GLY A 134 -0.52 -18.66 7.17
N VAL A 135 -1.14 -17.62 6.61
CA VAL A 135 -1.03 -17.30 5.18
C VAL A 135 0.21 -16.45 4.94
N GLU A 136 0.93 -16.76 3.87
CA GLU A 136 2.08 -15.98 3.38
C GLU A 136 1.69 -14.52 3.11
N ASP A 137 2.66 -13.60 3.21
CA ASP A 137 2.46 -12.20 2.83
C ASP A 137 2.15 -12.05 1.32
N HIS A 138 1.73 -10.84 0.94
CA HIS A 138 1.42 -10.52 -0.45
C HIS A 138 2.65 -10.66 -1.36
N GLU A 139 3.87 -10.39 -0.86
CA GLU A 139 5.08 -10.48 -1.68
C GLU A 139 5.35 -11.94 -2.09
N ASN A 140 5.34 -12.87 -1.13
CA ASN A 140 5.54 -14.29 -1.39
C ASN A 140 4.38 -14.87 -2.19
N THR A 141 3.14 -14.44 -1.91
CA THR A 141 1.97 -14.78 -2.73
C THR A 141 2.15 -14.31 -4.17
N GLY A 142 2.64 -13.09 -4.38
CA GLY A 142 2.90 -12.50 -5.69
C GLY A 142 3.99 -13.26 -6.46
N ARG A 143 5.12 -13.54 -5.80
CA ARG A 143 6.21 -14.36 -6.36
C ARG A 143 5.72 -15.74 -6.78
N ARG A 144 4.89 -16.39 -5.97
CA ARG A 144 4.31 -17.69 -6.32
C ARG A 144 3.35 -17.60 -7.49
N ILE A 145 2.51 -16.56 -7.58
CA ILE A 145 1.65 -16.33 -8.75
C ILE A 145 2.49 -16.14 -10.00
N ILE A 146 3.51 -15.28 -9.94
CA ILE A 146 4.46 -15.04 -11.04
C ILE A 146 5.10 -16.35 -11.48
N ALA A 147 5.52 -17.20 -10.55
CA ALA A 147 6.23 -18.44 -10.84
C ALA A 147 5.34 -19.59 -11.33
N THR A 148 4.07 -19.63 -10.92
CA THR A 148 3.25 -20.87 -11.03
C THR A 148 1.87 -20.68 -11.67
N ASP A 149 1.35 -19.47 -11.79
CA ASP A 149 0.03 -19.25 -12.41
C ASP A 149 0.08 -19.61 -13.91
N PRO A 150 -0.76 -20.56 -14.38
CA PRO A 150 -0.68 -21.03 -15.76
C PRO A 150 -0.95 -19.96 -16.82
N HIS A 151 -1.84 -19.00 -16.53
CA HIS A 151 -2.17 -17.92 -17.46
C HIS A 151 -1.03 -16.91 -17.54
N VAL A 152 -0.42 -16.58 -16.40
CA VAL A 152 0.77 -15.73 -16.34
C VAL A 152 1.94 -16.39 -17.08
N GLN A 153 2.23 -17.67 -16.79
CA GLN A 153 3.31 -18.41 -17.44
C GLN A 153 3.11 -18.57 -18.95
N THR A 154 1.86 -18.76 -19.40
CA THR A 154 1.53 -18.79 -20.83
C THR A 154 1.81 -17.44 -21.49
N ALA A 155 1.36 -16.34 -20.87
CA ALA A 155 1.60 -14.99 -21.40
C ALA A 155 3.10 -14.65 -21.42
N PHE A 156 3.84 -14.98 -20.37
CA PHE A 156 5.29 -14.82 -20.29
C PHE A 156 6.02 -15.60 -21.37
N SER A 157 5.65 -16.86 -21.59
CA SER A 157 6.26 -17.70 -22.62
C SER A 157 6.02 -17.15 -24.03
N ALA A 158 4.81 -16.64 -24.30
CA ALA A 158 4.46 -16.05 -25.60
C ALA A 158 5.27 -14.79 -25.94
N HIS A 159 5.80 -14.10 -24.92
CA HIS A 159 6.55 -12.85 -25.06
C HIS A 159 8.01 -12.95 -24.58
N GLY A 160 8.53 -14.16 -24.39
CA GLY A 160 9.95 -14.40 -24.08
C GLY A 160 10.41 -13.89 -22.71
N VAL A 161 9.51 -13.79 -21.73
CA VAL A 161 9.86 -13.35 -20.36
C VAL A 161 10.63 -14.46 -19.63
N ASN A 162 11.83 -14.13 -19.15
CA ASN A 162 12.56 -14.93 -18.19
C ASN A 162 11.98 -14.69 -16.78
N THR A 163 11.21 -15.65 -16.30
CA THR A 163 10.52 -15.57 -15.00
C THR A 163 11.50 -15.33 -13.83
N GLU A 164 12.69 -15.95 -13.84
CA GLU A 164 13.63 -15.79 -12.72
C GLU A 164 14.23 -14.38 -12.68
N ARG A 165 14.56 -13.81 -13.85
CA ARG A 165 15.00 -12.40 -13.91
C ARG A 165 13.92 -11.47 -13.38
N LEU A 166 12.67 -11.69 -13.77
CA LEU A 166 11.54 -10.90 -13.28
C LEU A 166 11.37 -11.03 -11.77
N LEU A 167 11.46 -12.25 -11.24
CA LEU A 167 11.37 -12.52 -9.80
C LEU A 167 12.49 -11.81 -9.03
N GLY A 168 13.72 -11.76 -9.54
CA GLY A 168 14.80 -11.00 -8.92
C GLY A 168 14.46 -9.51 -8.76
N ILE A 169 13.84 -8.91 -9.78
CA ILE A 169 13.39 -7.51 -9.71
C ILE A 169 12.27 -7.32 -8.69
N VAL A 170 11.29 -8.24 -8.67
CA VAL A 170 10.16 -8.20 -7.72
C VAL A 170 10.62 -8.47 -6.27
N ARG A 171 11.72 -9.21 -6.08
CA ARG A 171 12.40 -9.37 -4.78
C ARG A 171 13.23 -8.14 -4.37
N GLU A 172 13.17 -7.07 -5.15
CA GLU A 172 13.97 -5.84 -4.97
C GLU A 172 15.49 -6.09 -5.01
N GLU A 173 15.95 -7.10 -5.77
CA GLU A 173 17.37 -7.46 -5.88
C GLU A 173 18.11 -6.60 -6.92
N GLY A 174 19.31 -6.16 -6.55
CA GLY A 174 20.21 -5.40 -7.43
C GLY A 174 19.65 -4.05 -7.88
N ASP A 175 20.20 -3.51 -8.97
CA ASP A 175 19.87 -2.16 -9.44
C ASP A 175 18.44 -2.05 -9.98
N SER A 176 17.97 -3.08 -10.69
CA SER A 176 16.60 -3.13 -11.18
C SER A 176 15.59 -3.30 -10.05
N GLY A 177 15.93 -4.06 -9.00
CA GLY A 177 15.11 -4.16 -7.80
C GLY A 177 15.04 -2.86 -7.00
N LEU A 178 16.17 -2.17 -6.82
CA LEU A 178 16.19 -0.83 -6.23
C LEU A 178 15.33 0.15 -7.03
N ARG A 179 15.40 0.09 -8.38
CA ARG A 179 14.53 0.87 -9.26
C ARG A 179 13.08 0.56 -8.98
N GLN A 180 12.69 -0.72 -8.95
CA GLN A 180 11.32 -1.16 -8.71
C GLN A 180 10.78 -0.62 -7.37
N LYS A 181 11.55 -0.79 -6.29
CA LYS A 181 11.24 -0.23 -4.96
C LYS A 181 11.03 1.28 -5.01
N PHE A 182 11.91 1.99 -5.71
CA PHE A 182 11.86 3.43 -5.81
C PHE A 182 10.65 3.90 -6.62
N VAL A 183 10.37 3.29 -7.78
CA VAL A 183 9.27 3.71 -8.66
C VAL A 183 7.90 3.36 -8.07
N ASP A 184 7.75 2.25 -7.35
CA ASP A 184 6.53 1.98 -6.57
C ASP A 184 6.30 3.08 -5.52
N THR A 185 7.35 3.41 -4.76
CA THR A 185 7.30 4.50 -3.75
C THR A 185 6.91 5.83 -4.37
N CYS A 186 7.55 6.18 -5.48
CA CYS A 186 7.30 7.40 -6.22
C CYS A 186 5.84 7.44 -6.71
N THR A 187 5.31 6.31 -7.18
CA THR A 187 3.95 6.19 -7.72
C THR A 187 2.90 6.43 -6.64
N TYR A 188 2.96 5.72 -5.51
CA TYR A 188 1.93 5.93 -4.49
C TYR A 188 2.07 7.29 -3.81
N VAL A 189 3.30 7.83 -3.62
CA VAL A 189 3.48 9.20 -3.09
C VAL A 189 2.84 10.22 -4.04
N ARG A 190 2.99 10.01 -5.34
CA ARG A 190 2.37 10.86 -6.37
C ARG A 190 0.84 10.82 -6.33
N HIS A 191 0.28 9.63 -6.46
CA HIS A 191 -1.17 9.46 -6.67
C HIS A 191 -1.97 9.60 -5.37
N ASP A 192 -1.43 9.11 -4.25
CA ASP A 192 -2.16 9.13 -2.99
C ASP A 192 -2.12 10.50 -2.31
N ALA A 193 -1.15 11.36 -2.64
CA ALA A 193 -1.06 12.72 -2.10
C ALA A 193 -2.33 13.53 -2.39
N THR A 194 -2.76 13.58 -3.66
CA THR A 194 -3.98 14.30 -4.03
C THR A 194 -5.22 13.69 -3.39
N ALA A 195 -5.28 12.36 -3.34
CA ALA A 195 -6.37 11.65 -2.68
C ALA A 195 -6.31 11.73 -1.13
N ALA A 196 -5.23 12.27 -0.56
CA ALA A 196 -5.09 12.62 0.84
C ALA A 196 -5.25 14.14 1.10
N GLY A 197 -5.63 14.91 0.07
CA GLY A 197 -5.82 16.36 0.16
C GLY A 197 -4.53 17.17 0.19
N TYR A 198 -3.39 16.60 -0.22
CA TYR A 198 -2.14 17.34 -0.44
C TYR A 198 -2.12 17.95 -1.83
N ALA A 199 -1.29 18.98 -2.00
CA ALA A 199 -0.91 19.47 -3.32
C ALA A 199 -0.30 18.33 -4.16
N SER A 200 -0.45 18.42 -5.49
CA SER A 200 0.14 17.44 -6.41
C SER A 200 1.65 17.29 -6.15
N MET A 201 2.09 16.04 -6.07
CA MET A 201 3.49 15.67 -5.90
C MET A 201 4.21 15.40 -7.23
N ASP A 202 3.55 15.66 -8.37
CA ASP A 202 4.09 15.39 -9.72
C ASP A 202 5.44 16.08 -9.92
N GLY A 203 5.54 17.38 -9.57
CA GLY A 203 6.78 18.15 -9.71
C GLY A 203 7.92 17.63 -8.83
N LEU A 204 7.61 17.21 -7.59
CA LEU A 204 8.61 16.63 -6.69
C LEU A 204 9.08 15.27 -7.21
N CYS A 205 8.15 14.38 -7.54
CA CYS A 205 8.44 13.04 -8.08
C CYS A 205 9.29 13.12 -9.36
N TRP A 206 8.93 14.06 -10.25
CA TRP A 206 9.70 14.38 -11.45
C TRP A 206 11.13 14.84 -11.12
N SER A 207 11.28 15.84 -10.26
CA SER A 207 12.59 16.37 -9.87
C SER A 207 13.48 15.31 -9.21
N VAL A 208 12.90 14.46 -8.36
CA VAL A 208 13.64 13.37 -7.70
C VAL A 208 14.12 12.35 -8.72
N LEU A 209 13.23 11.86 -9.60
CA LEU A 209 13.62 10.91 -10.66
C LEU A 209 14.74 11.46 -11.54
N ARG A 210 14.66 12.73 -11.92
CA ARG A 210 15.69 13.39 -12.73
C ARG A 210 17.01 13.60 -11.98
N SER A 211 16.96 13.77 -10.66
CA SER A 211 18.18 13.97 -9.84
C SER A 211 19.03 12.71 -9.70
N ILE A 212 18.45 11.54 -9.98
CA ILE A 212 19.17 10.28 -9.99
C ILE A 212 20.00 10.19 -11.27
N ARG A 213 21.33 10.18 -11.12
CA ARG A 213 22.26 10.05 -12.25
C ARG A 213 22.32 8.60 -12.73
N ALA A 214 22.31 7.67 -11.78
CA ALA A 214 22.32 6.24 -12.01
C ALA A 214 21.82 5.48 -10.77
N MET A 215 21.49 4.21 -10.96
CA MET A 215 21.31 3.24 -9.89
C MET A 215 22.34 2.15 -10.11
N ARG A 216 23.28 1.99 -9.18
CA ARG A 216 24.43 1.06 -9.29
C ARG A 216 24.80 0.48 -7.94
N ASP A 217 25.17 -0.80 -7.94
CA ASP A 217 25.54 -1.57 -6.75
C ASP A 217 24.49 -1.48 -5.64
N GLY A 218 23.21 -1.42 -6.00
CA GLY A 218 22.11 -1.24 -5.05
C GLY A 218 22.09 0.14 -4.38
N MET A 219 22.66 1.18 -5.01
CA MET A 219 22.67 2.55 -4.51
C MET A 219 22.15 3.55 -5.56
N LEU A 220 21.51 4.62 -5.09
CA LEU A 220 21.16 5.77 -5.92
C LEU A 220 22.37 6.71 -6.02
N GLU A 221 22.85 6.99 -7.23
CA GLU A 221 23.92 7.95 -7.43
C GLU A 221 23.36 9.35 -7.68
N LEU A 222 23.67 10.29 -6.79
CA LEU A 222 23.13 11.65 -6.79
C LEU A 222 24.29 12.66 -6.77
N ASP A 223 24.02 13.90 -7.17
CA ASP A 223 24.92 15.03 -6.88
C ASP A 223 24.68 15.56 -5.45
N GLU A 224 23.41 15.62 -5.04
CA GLU A 224 22.94 16.17 -3.76
C GLU A 224 21.79 15.30 -3.21
N THR A 225 21.65 15.25 -1.88
CA THR A 225 20.62 14.41 -1.21
C THR A 225 19.29 15.11 -0.96
N PHE A 226 19.27 16.45 -1.03
CA PHE A 226 18.15 17.29 -0.59
C PHE A 226 16.79 16.92 -1.18
N LEU A 227 16.73 16.53 -2.46
CA LEU A 227 15.46 16.12 -3.09
C LEU A 227 14.95 14.78 -2.56
N ILE A 228 15.86 13.84 -2.28
CA ILE A 228 15.50 12.55 -1.68
C ILE A 228 15.05 12.72 -0.24
N GLU A 229 15.72 13.58 0.53
CA GLU A 229 15.32 13.93 1.90
C GLU A 229 13.91 14.51 1.92
N GLN A 230 13.64 15.54 1.12
CA GLN A 230 12.29 16.12 1.01
C GLN A 230 11.25 15.10 0.57
N PHE A 231 11.58 14.22 -0.37
CA PHE A 231 10.67 13.16 -0.81
C PHE A 231 10.33 12.18 0.31
N LEU A 232 11.32 11.73 1.08
CA LEU A 232 11.12 10.84 2.21
C LEU A 232 10.37 11.53 3.36
N ASP A 233 10.61 12.82 3.59
CA ASP A 233 9.86 13.63 4.56
C ASP A 233 8.38 13.74 4.17
N ARG A 234 8.09 14.07 2.91
CA ARG A 234 6.70 14.12 2.41
C ARG A 234 6.00 12.78 2.53
N ARG A 235 6.68 11.70 2.17
CA ARG A 235 6.19 10.33 2.37
C ARG A 235 5.89 10.09 3.85
N ALA A 236 6.80 10.44 4.76
CA ALA A 236 6.60 10.23 6.19
C ALA A 236 5.39 11.02 6.73
N SER A 237 5.21 12.28 6.31
CA SER A 237 4.01 13.08 6.65
C SER A 237 2.73 12.43 6.16
N MET A 238 2.69 11.94 4.90
CA MET A 238 1.51 11.22 4.39
C MET A 238 1.23 9.95 5.19
N TYR A 239 2.27 9.26 5.68
CA TYR A 239 2.11 8.09 6.55
C TYR A 239 1.47 8.46 7.88
N ALA A 240 1.91 9.54 8.53
CA ALA A 240 1.31 10.01 9.77
C ALA A 240 -0.14 10.49 9.57
N ASP A 241 -0.34 11.43 8.64
CA ASP A 241 -1.61 12.16 8.51
C ASP A 241 -2.70 11.33 7.83
N PHE A 242 -2.33 10.34 7.02
CA PHE A 242 -3.26 9.60 6.19
C PHE A 242 -3.16 8.09 6.39
N TYR A 243 -2.04 7.44 6.04
CA TYR A 243 -2.01 5.97 6.02
C TYR A 243 -2.22 5.34 7.40
N GLU A 244 -1.56 5.90 8.41
CA GLU A 244 -1.58 5.45 9.80
C GLU A 244 -2.38 6.39 10.70
N HIS A 245 -3.22 7.23 10.11
CA HIS A 245 -4.14 8.05 10.87
C HIS A 245 -4.93 7.15 11.84
N PRO A 246 -5.08 7.53 13.13
CA PRO A 246 -5.67 6.67 14.14
C PRO A 246 -7.02 6.05 13.74
N TYR A 247 -7.88 6.81 13.05
CA TYR A 247 -9.14 6.29 12.49
C TYR A 247 -8.95 5.12 11.52
N ASN A 248 -7.99 5.21 10.59
CA ASN A 248 -7.70 4.14 9.64
C ASN A 248 -7.15 2.90 10.35
N ARG A 249 -6.35 3.10 11.39
CA ARG A 249 -5.83 2.02 12.24
C ARG A 249 -6.95 1.29 12.98
N LEU A 250 -7.91 2.04 13.51
CA LEU A 250 -9.14 1.48 14.09
C LEU A 250 -9.94 0.69 13.05
N CYS A 251 -10.19 1.25 11.87
CA CYS A 251 -10.92 0.56 10.81
C CYS A 251 -10.22 -0.73 10.36
N ASN A 252 -8.89 -0.72 10.19
CA ASN A 252 -8.13 -1.92 9.82
C ASN A 252 -8.21 -3.00 10.90
N LEU A 253 -8.11 -2.62 12.17
CA LEU A 253 -8.29 -3.52 13.30
C LEU A 253 -9.70 -4.13 13.29
N LEU A 254 -10.74 -3.31 13.20
CA LEU A 254 -12.12 -3.77 13.21
C LEU A 254 -12.46 -4.63 11.97
N LEU A 255 -11.89 -4.34 10.81
CA LEU A 255 -11.99 -5.20 9.63
C LEU A 255 -11.40 -6.58 9.92
N CYS A 256 -10.17 -6.64 10.45
CA CYS A 256 -9.51 -7.90 10.79
C CYS A 256 -10.34 -8.71 11.77
N GLU A 257 -10.85 -8.09 12.83
CA GLU A 257 -11.60 -8.79 13.89
C GLU A 257 -12.99 -9.24 13.42
N ALA A 258 -13.68 -8.42 12.64
CA ALA A 258 -14.97 -8.79 12.06
C ALA A 258 -14.81 -9.92 11.03
N ALA A 259 -13.79 -9.86 10.17
CA ALA A 259 -13.50 -10.93 9.22
C ALA A 259 -13.09 -12.24 9.93
N ASP A 260 -12.29 -12.16 11.00
CA ASP A 260 -11.93 -13.32 11.81
C ASP A 260 -13.16 -13.97 12.47
N TRP A 261 -14.08 -13.14 13.00
CA TRP A 261 -15.34 -13.63 13.54
C TRP A 261 -16.17 -14.38 12.49
N LEU A 262 -16.23 -13.88 11.24
CA LEU A 262 -16.90 -14.58 10.14
C LEU A 262 -16.23 -15.90 9.77
N ILE A 263 -14.90 -15.95 9.81
CA ILE A 263 -14.14 -17.19 9.56
C ILE A 263 -14.50 -18.23 10.63
N ARG A 264 -14.45 -17.86 11.91
CA ARG A 264 -14.83 -18.75 13.03
C ARG A 264 -16.29 -19.21 12.94
N ALA A 265 -17.18 -18.35 12.45
CA ALA A 265 -18.58 -18.67 12.22
C ALA A 265 -18.84 -19.51 10.94
N GLY A 266 -17.80 -19.85 10.16
CA GLY A 266 -17.92 -20.59 8.90
C GLY A 266 -18.60 -19.82 7.77
N LYS A 267 -18.65 -18.48 7.86
CA LYS A 267 -19.33 -17.59 6.90
C LYS A 267 -18.39 -16.90 5.92
N LEU A 268 -17.08 -16.95 6.16
CA LEU A 268 -16.04 -16.42 5.29
C LEU A 268 -14.88 -17.40 5.29
N SER A 269 -14.23 -17.59 4.14
CA SER A 269 -13.02 -18.41 4.06
C SER A 269 -11.79 -17.52 4.02
N ILE A 270 -10.68 -17.98 4.62
CA ILE A 270 -9.40 -17.25 4.54
C ILE A 270 -8.97 -17.03 3.08
N ARG A 271 -9.25 -18.02 2.21
CA ARG A 271 -8.95 -17.95 0.76
C ARG A 271 -9.65 -16.78 0.06
N ALA A 272 -10.90 -16.47 0.45
CA ALA A 272 -11.63 -15.34 -0.10
C ALA A 272 -10.96 -14.00 0.23
N ILE A 273 -10.30 -13.92 1.39
CA ILE A 273 -9.50 -12.75 1.78
C ILE A 273 -8.19 -12.74 1.00
N SER A 274 -7.46 -13.86 0.96
CA SER A 274 -6.12 -13.92 0.37
C SER A 274 -6.06 -13.69 -1.13
N TYR A 275 -7.08 -14.14 -1.89
CA TYR A 275 -7.06 -14.08 -3.36
C TYR A 275 -8.29 -13.40 -3.98
N GLY A 276 -9.31 -13.09 -3.17
CA GLY A 276 -10.54 -12.46 -3.64
C GLY A 276 -10.45 -10.94 -3.73
N ARG A 277 -11.62 -10.34 -3.91
CA ARG A 277 -11.89 -8.92 -4.03
C ARG A 277 -12.52 -8.39 -2.75
N ASP A 278 -12.57 -7.08 -2.60
CA ASP A 278 -13.12 -6.43 -1.39
C ASP A 278 -14.59 -6.83 -1.14
N GLU A 279 -15.39 -6.96 -2.20
CA GLU A 279 -16.81 -7.36 -2.09
C GLU A 279 -16.98 -8.82 -1.63
N ASP A 280 -15.99 -9.69 -1.90
CA ASP A 280 -16.02 -11.08 -1.43
C ASP A 280 -15.87 -11.16 0.11
N VAL A 281 -15.45 -10.06 0.75
CA VAL A 281 -15.42 -9.88 2.21
C VAL A 281 -16.59 -9.02 2.70
N LEU A 282 -16.91 -7.91 2.03
CA LEU A 282 -18.00 -7.01 2.43
C LEU A 282 -19.38 -7.65 2.32
N GLY A 283 -19.64 -8.47 1.31
CA GLY A 283 -20.92 -9.16 1.14
C GLY A 283 -21.29 -10.02 2.35
N PRO A 284 -20.41 -10.96 2.77
CA PRO A 284 -20.58 -11.73 4.00
C PRO A 284 -20.72 -10.87 5.26
N MET A 285 -19.95 -9.78 5.38
CA MET A 285 -20.08 -8.85 6.51
C MET A 285 -21.45 -8.18 6.56
N ARG A 286 -21.94 -7.68 5.42
CA ARG A 286 -23.26 -7.07 5.31
C ARG A 286 -24.36 -8.06 5.69
N LEU A 287 -24.31 -9.27 5.14
CA LEU A 287 -25.27 -10.32 5.44
C LEU A 287 -25.29 -10.67 6.95
N ALA A 288 -24.11 -10.82 7.56
CA ALA A 288 -24.01 -11.11 8.99
C ALA A 288 -24.56 -9.95 9.85
N ALA A 289 -24.26 -8.70 9.48
CA ALA A 289 -24.77 -7.52 10.18
C ALA A 289 -26.31 -7.46 10.18
N HIS A 290 -26.96 -7.91 9.11
CA HIS A 290 -28.42 -8.03 9.03
C HIS A 290 -28.97 -9.26 9.80
N ASN A 291 -28.24 -10.37 9.81
CA ASN A 291 -28.68 -11.64 10.41
C ASN A 291 -28.28 -11.80 11.88
N GLY A 292 -28.37 -10.71 12.66
CA GLY A 292 -28.20 -10.78 14.11
C GLY A 292 -26.77 -10.98 14.61
N ALA A 293 -25.73 -10.63 13.83
CA ALA A 293 -24.36 -10.58 14.37
C ALA A 293 -24.26 -9.69 15.62
N PRO A 294 -23.30 -9.92 16.54
CA PRO A 294 -23.18 -9.16 17.80
C PRO A 294 -23.16 -7.64 17.61
N ALA A 295 -23.54 -6.89 18.65
CA ALA A 295 -23.64 -5.42 18.55
C ALA A 295 -22.31 -4.74 18.17
N TRP A 296 -21.19 -5.20 18.70
CA TRP A 296 -19.86 -4.71 18.31
C TRP A 296 -19.58 -4.95 16.82
N PHE A 297 -19.99 -6.10 16.27
CA PHE A 297 -19.79 -6.43 14.86
C PHE A 297 -20.60 -5.49 13.97
N ARG A 298 -21.86 -5.25 14.33
CA ARG A 298 -22.72 -4.30 13.61
C ARG A 298 -22.16 -2.87 13.67
N SER A 299 -21.64 -2.47 14.83
CA SER A 299 -20.98 -1.17 15.02
C SER A 299 -19.71 -1.07 14.17
N ALA A 300 -18.85 -2.10 14.20
CA ALA A 300 -17.66 -2.19 13.36
C ALA A 300 -18.02 -2.10 11.87
N HIS A 301 -18.96 -2.92 11.39
CA HIS A 301 -19.42 -2.88 10.00
C HIS A 301 -19.92 -1.48 9.59
N ARG A 302 -20.68 -0.79 10.44
CA ARG A 302 -21.13 0.59 10.18
C ARG A 302 -19.97 1.60 10.16
N LEU A 303 -18.98 1.47 11.03
CA LEU A 303 -17.75 2.27 10.97
C LEU A 303 -17.00 2.07 9.65
N LEU A 304 -16.92 0.83 9.17
CA LEU A 304 -16.33 0.54 7.85
C LEU A 304 -17.16 1.15 6.69
N LEU A 305 -18.40 1.54 6.93
CA LEU A 305 -19.28 2.25 5.99
C LEU A 305 -19.37 3.76 6.26
N GLU A 306 -18.45 4.33 7.03
CA GLU A 306 -18.37 5.77 7.37
C GLU A 306 -19.47 6.30 8.29
N ASP A 307 -20.19 5.45 9.00
CA ASP A 307 -21.06 5.92 10.07
C ASP A 307 -20.21 6.29 11.29
N THR A 308 -19.61 7.47 11.27
CA THR A 308 -18.72 7.96 12.32
C THR A 308 -19.43 8.15 13.65
N ALA A 309 -20.77 8.17 13.70
CA ALA A 309 -21.50 8.20 14.97
C ALA A 309 -21.26 6.93 15.82
N GLU A 310 -20.90 5.82 15.17
CA GLU A 310 -20.62 4.56 15.85
C GLU A 310 -19.32 4.59 16.67
N THR A 311 -18.44 5.59 16.47
CA THR A 311 -17.18 5.69 17.22
C THR A 311 -17.40 5.88 18.72
N GLY A 312 -18.52 6.51 19.10
CA GLY A 312 -18.91 6.70 20.51
C GLY A 312 -19.22 5.39 21.24
N ARG A 313 -19.31 4.26 20.53
CA ARG A 313 -19.47 2.92 21.11
C ARG A 313 -18.16 2.19 21.37
N TRP A 314 -17.03 2.86 21.16
CA TRP A 314 -15.71 2.32 21.38
C TRP A 314 -14.95 3.21 22.39
N SER A 315 -13.96 2.64 23.06
CA SER A 315 -13.01 3.36 23.92
C SER A 315 -11.58 2.96 23.59
N ALA A 316 -10.64 3.90 23.71
CA ALA A 316 -9.21 3.65 23.51
C ALA A 316 -8.45 3.93 24.82
N ARG A 317 -7.56 3.00 25.20
CA ARG A 317 -6.69 3.15 26.37
C ARG A 317 -5.23 2.96 25.96
N GLU A 318 -4.38 3.95 26.23
CA GLU A 318 -2.94 3.83 26.04
C GLU A 318 -2.34 2.79 27.00
N CYS A 319 -1.33 2.07 26.53
CA CYS A 319 -0.57 1.08 27.27
C CYS A 319 0.93 1.32 27.05
N SER A 320 1.70 1.03 28.10
CA SER A 320 3.16 1.22 28.10
C SER A 320 3.90 0.15 27.31
N CYS A 321 3.34 -1.05 27.21
CA CYS A 321 3.95 -2.20 26.53
C CYS A 321 2.89 -3.20 26.03
N GLU A 322 3.35 -4.14 25.20
CA GLU A 322 2.52 -5.22 24.63
C GLU A 322 1.88 -6.08 25.72
N SER A 323 2.64 -6.46 26.75
CA SER A 323 2.14 -7.31 27.83
C SER A 323 0.95 -6.69 28.57
N GLU A 324 1.00 -5.37 28.82
CA GLU A 324 -0.12 -4.63 29.43
C GLU A 324 -1.35 -4.65 28.51
N ALA A 325 -1.15 -4.36 27.23
CA ALA A 325 -2.24 -4.35 26.24
C ALA A 325 -2.91 -5.72 26.12
N ASN A 326 -2.12 -6.80 26.07
CA ASN A 326 -2.62 -8.17 25.98
C ASN A 326 -3.42 -8.60 27.22
N VAL A 327 -2.97 -8.24 28.43
CA VAL A 327 -3.70 -8.52 29.69
C VAL A 327 -5.04 -7.78 29.75
N LEU A 328 -5.10 -6.57 29.22
CA LEU A 328 -6.35 -5.80 29.17
C LEU A 328 -7.30 -6.37 28.11
N ALA A 329 -6.79 -6.70 26.92
CA ALA A 329 -7.58 -7.32 25.86
C ALA A 329 -8.14 -8.69 26.27
N SER A 330 -7.40 -9.48 27.06
CA SER A 330 -7.84 -10.82 27.50
C SER A 330 -9.04 -10.82 28.46
N ARG A 331 -9.45 -9.66 28.98
CA ARG A 331 -10.64 -9.51 29.84
C ARG A 331 -11.93 -9.34 29.04
N ALA A 332 -11.82 -9.31 27.71
CA ALA A 332 -12.92 -9.18 26.79
C ALA A 332 -13.88 -10.38 26.82
N SER A 333 -15.14 -10.13 26.49
CA SER A 333 -16.12 -11.17 26.17
C SER A 333 -16.55 -11.06 24.70
N ASP A 334 -17.25 -12.09 24.19
CA ASP A 334 -17.76 -12.07 22.81
C ASP A 334 -18.75 -10.91 22.54
N GLU A 335 -19.44 -10.45 23.59
CA GLU A 335 -20.38 -9.32 23.52
C GLU A 335 -19.69 -7.96 23.72
N ARG A 336 -18.58 -7.93 24.46
CA ARG A 336 -17.77 -6.74 24.76
C ARG A 336 -16.31 -7.02 24.45
N PRO A 337 -15.94 -7.05 23.15
CA PRO A 337 -14.58 -7.32 22.77
C PRO A 337 -13.65 -6.16 23.13
N ALA A 338 -12.38 -6.51 23.33
CA ALA A 338 -11.28 -5.56 23.41
C ALA A 338 -10.09 -6.09 22.62
N PHE A 339 -9.41 -5.21 21.90
CA PHE A 339 -8.38 -5.56 20.93
C PHE A 339 -7.13 -4.72 21.14
N ALA A 340 -5.97 -5.37 21.13
CA ALA A 340 -4.69 -4.68 21.20
C ALA A 340 -4.31 -4.09 19.83
N LEU A 341 -3.86 -2.84 19.84
CA LEU A 341 -3.37 -2.10 18.68
C LEU A 341 -1.89 -1.75 18.92
N PRO A 342 -0.93 -2.34 18.17
CA PRO A 342 0.51 -2.14 18.37
C PRO A 342 0.97 -0.72 18.04
N PRO A 343 2.15 -0.25 18.47
CA PRO A 343 2.77 0.97 17.94
C PRO A 343 3.24 0.76 16.49
N ILE A 344 3.52 1.85 15.78
CA ILE A 344 4.02 1.84 14.39
C ILE A 344 5.23 2.75 14.24
N ASP A 345 6.23 2.28 13.50
CA ASP A 345 7.39 3.08 13.11
C ASP A 345 7.25 3.62 11.68
N LEU A 346 7.10 4.95 11.56
CA LEU A 346 6.91 5.63 10.28
C LEU A 346 8.22 5.99 9.57
N THR A 347 9.38 5.85 10.24
CA THR A 347 10.70 6.29 9.72
C THR A 347 11.57 5.15 9.19
N GLY A 348 11.03 3.93 9.11
CA GLY A 348 11.77 2.75 8.70
C GLY A 348 12.30 2.76 7.25
N LYS A 349 11.73 3.57 6.35
CA LYS A 349 12.16 3.60 4.94
C LYS A 349 13.42 4.44 4.76
N SER A 350 14.45 3.81 4.20
CA SER A 350 15.72 4.44 3.86
C SER A 350 16.11 4.16 2.41
N LEU A 351 16.83 5.10 1.80
CA LEU A 351 17.42 4.94 0.47
C LEU A 351 18.95 5.02 0.57
N PRO A 352 19.69 3.99 0.12
CA PRO A 352 21.14 4.05 0.02
C PRO A 352 21.53 4.97 -1.15
N VAL A 353 22.43 5.92 -0.88
CA VAL A 353 22.86 6.96 -1.80
C VAL A 353 24.39 7.02 -1.86
N ARG A 354 24.93 7.24 -3.05
CA ARG A 354 26.34 7.54 -3.31
C ARG A 354 26.50 8.93 -3.91
N LEU A 355 27.40 9.72 -3.34
CA LEU A 355 27.71 11.10 -3.75
C LEU A 355 28.95 11.17 -4.66
N PRO A 356 29.20 12.30 -5.34
CA PRO A 356 30.34 12.45 -6.26
C PRO A 356 31.71 12.28 -5.60
N ASP A 357 31.81 12.56 -4.29
CA ASP A 357 33.03 12.37 -3.49
C ASP A 357 33.27 10.89 -3.08
N GLY A 358 32.40 9.98 -3.51
CA GLY A 358 32.43 8.56 -3.18
C GLY A 358 31.82 8.21 -1.82
N SER A 359 31.33 9.20 -1.06
CA SER A 359 30.68 8.93 0.21
C SER A 359 29.34 8.22 0.03
N VAL A 360 29.05 7.27 0.93
CA VAL A 360 27.80 6.51 0.94
C VAL A 360 26.98 6.91 2.16
N ARG A 361 25.70 7.16 1.95
CA ARG A 361 24.75 7.57 3.00
C ARG A 361 23.46 6.78 2.88
N SER A 362 22.86 6.42 4.02
CA SER A 362 21.48 5.93 4.07
C SER A 362 20.57 7.12 4.36
N VAL A 363 19.95 7.71 3.34
CA VAL A 363 19.03 8.84 3.50
C VAL A 363 17.69 8.34 4.06
N ARG A 364 17.15 9.06 5.04
CA ARG A 364 15.90 8.76 5.74
C ARG A 364 15.10 10.05 5.92
N ALA A 365 13.81 9.91 6.22
CA ALA A 365 13.02 11.05 6.70
C ALA A 365 13.62 11.60 8.01
N LEU A 366 13.49 12.91 8.24
CA LEU A 366 14.00 13.57 9.42
C LEU A 366 13.35 13.00 10.70
N PRO A 367 14.11 12.80 11.80
CA PRO A 367 13.68 11.93 12.90
C PRO A 367 12.49 12.37 13.77
N ASP A 368 11.87 13.54 13.59
CA ASP A 368 11.09 14.14 14.69
C ASP A 368 9.81 14.90 14.34
N SER A 369 8.95 14.33 13.50
CA SER A 369 7.56 14.78 13.34
C SER A 369 6.51 13.76 13.79
N ARG A 370 6.91 12.65 14.42
CA ARG A 370 5.98 11.58 14.84
C ARG A 370 5.12 12.07 16.01
N PRO A 371 3.78 12.09 15.91
CA PRO A 371 2.95 12.31 17.08
C PRO A 371 3.04 11.11 18.03
N ASP A 372 3.04 11.38 19.35
CA ASP A 372 3.41 10.42 20.41
C ASP A 372 2.57 9.14 20.42
N HIS A 373 1.31 9.22 19.99
CA HIS A 373 0.39 8.09 19.97
C HIS A 373 0.82 6.97 18.99
N HIS A 374 1.61 7.24 17.95
CA HIS A 374 2.13 6.17 17.09
C HIS A 374 3.15 5.29 17.82
N ARG A 375 3.74 5.78 18.93
CA ARG A 375 4.82 5.10 19.66
C ARG A 375 4.31 4.20 20.79
N LYS A 376 2.99 4.18 21.04
CA LYS A 376 2.38 3.47 22.17
C LYS A 376 1.47 2.33 21.72
N TRP A 377 1.33 1.35 22.60
CA TRP A 377 0.27 0.36 22.50
C TRP A 377 -1.07 0.96 22.90
N HIS A 378 -2.15 0.49 22.29
CA HIS A 378 -3.51 0.86 22.68
C HIS A 378 -4.38 -0.37 22.83
N VAL A 379 -5.41 -0.26 23.68
CA VAL A 379 -6.48 -1.25 23.76
C VAL A 379 -7.78 -0.57 23.37
N ILE A 380 -8.40 -1.09 22.30
CA ILE A 380 -9.66 -0.63 21.77
C ILE A 380 -10.77 -1.53 22.28
N SER A 381 -11.73 -1.00 23.04
CA SER A 381 -12.80 -1.79 23.67
C SER A 381 -14.19 -1.34 23.23
N TYR A 382 -15.09 -2.27 22.94
CA TYR A 382 -16.50 -1.96 22.69
C TYR A 382 -17.22 -1.63 24.00
N THR A 383 -17.82 -0.44 24.06
CA THR A 383 -18.54 0.11 25.23
C THR A 383 -20.03 0.32 24.97
N GLY A 384 -20.49 0.10 23.73
CA GLY A 384 -21.88 0.26 23.36
C GLY A 384 -22.83 -0.77 24.00
N PRO A 385 -24.15 -0.62 23.76
CA PRO A 385 -25.16 -1.59 24.18
C PRO A 385 -24.89 -2.96 23.56
N VAL A 386 -25.21 -4.02 24.33
CA VAL A 386 -25.11 -5.43 23.90
C VAL A 386 -26.34 -5.83 23.09
#